data_AF-A0A354EHF9-F1
#
_entry.id   AF-A0A354EHF9-F1
#
_cell.length_a   1.000
_cell.length_b   1.000
_cell.length_c   1.000
_cell.angle_alpha   90.00
_cell.angle_beta   90.00
_cell.angle_gamma   90.00
#
_symmetry.space_group_name_H-M   'P 1'
#
loop_
_entity.id
_entity.type
_entity.pdbx_description
1 polymer ?
#
loop_
_entity_poly.entity_id
_entity_poly.type
_entity_poly.pdbx_seq_one_letter_code
_entity_poly.pdbx_strand_id
1 'polypeptide(L)'
;MKASKASKSIRRSVALPESLATEAMAVAPDEPKKNFNRVVVLALTEFIAARKREAFAKSMEMMAADREVVSECAVIQAGLKEMEMDGLTDGSSR
;
A
#
# COMPACT_ATOMS: atom_id res chain seq x y z
N MET A 1 -1.42 7.33 31.85
CA MET A 1 -0.42 6.86 30.86
C MET A 1 -1.04 5.69 30.11
N LYS A 2 -1.36 5.81 28.82
CA LYS A 2 -1.99 4.71 28.05
C LYS A 2 -0.91 3.69 27.69
N ALA A 3 -1.04 2.46 28.19
CA ALA A 3 -0.16 1.36 27.83
C ALA A 3 -0.32 1.04 26.34
N SER A 4 0.77 1.15 25.56
CA SER A 4 0.79 0.59 24.21
C SER A 4 0.61 -0.93 24.34
N LYS A 5 -0.41 -1.49 23.68
CA LYS A 5 -0.56 -2.94 23.59
C LYS A 5 0.69 -3.47 22.89
N ALA A 6 1.55 -4.17 23.64
CA ALA A 6 2.69 -4.86 23.07
C ALA A 6 2.20 -5.77 21.93
N SER A 7 2.83 -5.64 20.76
CA SER A 7 2.53 -6.47 19.61
C SER A 7 2.78 -7.93 19.99
N LYS A 8 1.73 -8.76 19.99
CA LYS A 8 1.89 -10.20 20.23
C LYS A 8 2.65 -10.80 19.04
N SER A 9 3.90 -11.19 19.26
CA SER A 9 4.66 -11.97 18.29
C SER A 9 4.08 -13.38 18.23
N ILE A 10 3.74 -13.84 17.02
CA ILE A 10 3.30 -15.21 16.77
C ILE A 10 4.47 -15.97 16.13
N ARG A 11 4.89 -17.08 16.75
CA ARG A 11 5.89 -17.99 16.19
C ARG A 11 5.18 -19.18 15.55
N ARG A 12 5.50 -19.46 14.29
CA ARG A 12 4.94 -20.57 13.51
C ARG A 12 6.07 -21.27 12.76
N SER A 13 6.03 -22.61 12.74
CA SER A 13 6.88 -23.43 11.88
C SER A 13 6.08 -23.83 10.64
N VAL A 14 6.71 -23.76 9.48
CA VAL A 14 6.09 -24.06 8.18
C VAL A 14 7.04 -24.95 7.40
N ALA A 15 6.51 -25.98 6.74
CA ALA A 15 7.28 -26.77 5.80
C ALA A 15 7.30 -26.07 4.44
N LEU A 16 8.50 -25.86 3.89
CA LEU A 16 8.71 -25.26 2.57
C LEU A 16 9.60 -26.19 1.75
N PRO A 17 9.44 -26.23 0.41
CA PRO A 17 10.41 -26.86 -0.46
C PRO A 17 11.80 -26.23 -0.27
N GLU A 18 12.83 -27.06 -0.16
CA GLU A 18 14.21 -26.58 -0.01
C GLU A 18 14.64 -25.71 -1.19
N SER A 19 14.26 -26.09 -2.41
CA SER A 19 14.52 -25.31 -3.63
C SER A 19 14.00 -23.88 -3.52
N LEU A 20 12.77 -23.71 -3.02
CA LEU A 20 12.15 -22.40 -2.84
C LEU A 20 12.88 -21.57 -1.78
N ALA A 21 13.28 -22.18 -0.67
CA ALA A 21 14.01 -21.48 0.38
C ALA A 21 15.39 -20.99 -0.11
N THR A 22 16.10 -21.84 -0.86
CA THR A 22 17.40 -21.50 -1.45
C THR A 22 17.28 -20.41 -2.51
N GLU A 23 16.30 -20.49 -3.40
CA GLU A 23 16.06 -19.48 -4.41
C GLU A 23 15.73 -18.13 -3.78
N ALA A 24 14.82 -18.11 -2.79
CA ALA A 24 14.46 -16.90 -2.06
C ALA A 24 15.68 -16.24 -1.37
N MET A 25 16.60 -17.04 -0.82
CA MET A 25 17.82 -16.54 -0.20
C MET A 25 18.83 -16.00 -1.21
N ALA A 26 18.91 -16.60 -2.40
CA ALA A 26 19.82 -16.16 -3.46
C ALA A 26 19.46 -14.77 -4.00
N VAL A 27 18.17 -14.47 -4.12
CA VAL A 27 17.65 -13.20 -4.68
C VAL A 27 17.32 -12.14 -3.62
N ALA A 28 17.33 -12.49 -2.34
CA ALA A 28 17.08 -11.53 -1.26
C ALA A 28 18.09 -10.37 -1.29
N PRO A 29 17.80 -9.19 -0.71
CA PRO A 29 18.80 -8.15 -0.51
C PRO A 29 19.81 -8.51 0.60
N ASP A 30 21.00 -7.90 0.59
CA ASP A 30 22.12 -8.30 1.46
C ASP A 30 21.86 -8.17 2.97
N GLU A 31 21.00 -7.23 3.39
CA GLU A 31 20.60 -7.10 4.79
C GLU A 31 19.76 -8.29 5.32
N PRO A 32 18.65 -8.70 4.66
CA PRO A 32 17.86 -9.84 5.12
C PRO A 32 18.49 -11.20 4.80
N LYS A 33 19.43 -11.32 3.83
CA LYS A 33 20.12 -12.59 3.49
C LYS A 33 20.74 -13.31 4.69
N LYS A 34 21.09 -12.61 5.76
CA LYS A 34 21.70 -13.22 6.95
C LYS A 34 20.70 -13.99 7.82
N ASN A 35 19.39 -13.82 7.60
CA ASN A 35 18.33 -14.43 8.40
C ASN A 35 17.09 -14.70 7.55
N PHE A 36 16.79 -15.97 7.28
CA PHE A 36 15.63 -16.39 6.48
C PHE A 36 14.30 -15.80 7.00
N ASN A 37 14.12 -15.64 8.31
CA ASN A 37 12.91 -15.02 8.84
C ASN A 37 12.74 -13.56 8.38
N ARG A 38 13.82 -12.81 8.19
CA ARG A 38 13.76 -11.43 7.65
C ARG A 38 13.37 -11.44 6.18
N VAL A 39 13.86 -12.40 5.41
CA VAL A 39 13.46 -12.62 4.02
C VAL A 39 11.97 -12.94 3.94
N VAL A 40 11.48 -13.85 4.79
CA VAL A 40 10.05 -14.20 4.86
C VAL A 40 9.19 -12.98 5.23
N VAL A 41 9.61 -12.18 6.21
CA VAL A 41 8.87 -10.97 6.61
C VAL A 41 8.81 -9.95 5.45
N LEU A 42 9.92 -9.74 4.75
CA LEU A 42 9.97 -8.85 3.58
C LEU A 42 8.99 -9.33 2.49
N ALA A 43 9.10 -10.61 2.09
CA ALA A 43 8.27 -11.20 1.06
C ALA A 43 6.76 -11.12 1.40
N LEU A 44 6.39 -11.41 2.67
CA LEU A 44 4.99 -11.31 3.11
C LEU A 44 4.49 -9.85 3.11
N THR A 45 5.36 -8.90 3.48
CA THR A 45 5.00 -7.48 3.49
C THR A 45 4.71 -6.99 2.07
N GLU A 46 5.59 -7.34 1.11
CA GLU A 46 5.43 -7.00 -0.29
C GLU A 46 4.19 -7.67 -0.90
N PHE A 47 3.96 -8.96 -0.60
CA PHE A 47 2.78 -9.68 -1.04
C PHE A 47 1.48 -9.02 -0.56
N ILE A 48 1.41 -8.66 0.73
CA ILE A 48 0.25 -7.95 1.29
C ILE A 48 0.07 -6.59 0.63
N ALA A 49 1.16 -5.84 0.41
CA ALA A 49 1.10 -4.54 -0.25
C ALA A 49 0.59 -4.65 -1.70
N ALA A 50 1.05 -5.65 -2.46
CA ALA A 50 0.56 -5.94 -3.81
C ALA A 50 -0.94 -6.27 -3.80
N ARG A 51 -1.38 -7.19 -2.92
CA ARG A 51 -2.79 -7.57 -2.79
C ARG A 51 -3.70 -6.40 -2.41
N LYS A 52 -3.24 -5.52 -1.53
CA LYS A 52 -3.98 -4.30 -1.17
C LYS A 52 -4.11 -3.35 -2.36
N ARG A 53 -3.04 -3.15 -3.13
CA ARG A 53 -3.08 -2.30 -4.33
C ARG A 53 -4.04 -2.86 -5.38
N GLU A 54 -4.01 -4.17 -5.63
CA GLU A 54 -4.95 -4.84 -6.54
C GLU A 54 -6.40 -4.68 -6.09
N ALA A 55 -6.68 -4.94 -4.81
CA ALA A 55 -8.03 -4.79 -4.26
C ALA A 55 -8.52 -3.34 -4.32
N PHE A 56 -7.64 -2.38 -4.04
CA PHE A 56 -7.94 -0.96 -4.16
C PHE A 56 -8.23 -0.56 -5.60
N ALA A 57 -7.39 -0.96 -6.56
CA ALA A 57 -7.60 -0.68 -7.98
C ALA A 57 -8.94 -1.22 -8.47
N LYS A 58 -9.29 -2.45 -8.07
CA LYS A 58 -10.59 -3.04 -8.38
C LYS A 58 -11.75 -2.25 -7.77
N SER A 59 -11.60 -1.78 -6.53
CA SER A 59 -12.61 -0.93 -5.88
C SER A 59 -12.78 0.40 -6.61
N MET A 60 -11.68 1.02 -7.05
CA MET A 60 -11.71 2.26 -7.81
C MET A 60 -12.38 2.07 -9.18
N GLU A 61 -12.11 0.95 -9.85
CA GLU A 61 -12.76 0.62 -11.13
C GLU A 61 -14.29 0.46 -10.95
N MET A 62 -14.73 -0.25 -9.91
CA MET A 62 -16.16 -0.36 -9.60
C MET A 62 -16.79 0.99 -9.26
N MET A 63 -16.10 1.84 -8.50
CA MET A 63 -16.55 3.18 -8.13
C MET A 63 -16.66 4.09 -9.36
N ALA A 64 -15.71 4.02 -10.30
CA ALA A 64 -15.73 4.79 -11.54
C ALA A 64 -16.83 4.33 -12.51
N ALA A 65 -17.25 3.07 -12.43
CA ALA A 65 -18.36 2.53 -13.21
C ALA A 65 -19.74 2.87 -12.61
N ASP A 66 -19.78 3.27 -11.33
CA ASP A 66 -21.01 3.64 -10.64
C ASP A 66 -21.49 5.04 -11.05
N ARG A 67 -22.67 5.11 -11.65
CA ARG A 67 -23.24 6.36 -12.18
C ARG A 67 -23.62 7.35 -11.09
N GLU A 68 -24.09 6.89 -9.93
CA GLU A 68 -24.46 7.80 -8.84
C GLU A 68 -23.21 8.47 -8.29
N VAL A 69 -22.17 7.67 -8.04
CA VAL A 69 -20.87 8.18 -7.59
C VAL A 69 -20.26 9.15 -8.59
N VAL A 70 -20.25 8.81 -9.88
CA VAL A 70 -19.73 9.70 -10.93
C VAL A 70 -20.50 11.02 -10.95
N SER A 71 -21.82 10.99 -10.79
CA SER A 71 -22.64 12.21 -10.78
C SER A 71 -22.37 13.09 -9.57
N GLU A 72 -22.23 12.50 -8.38
CA GLU A 72 -21.92 13.22 -7.14
C GLU A 72 -20.50 13.80 -7.19
N CYS A 73 -19.51 13.03 -7.67
CA CYS A 73 -18.16 13.52 -7.90
C CYS A 73 -18.12 14.71 -8.86
N ALA A 74 -18.93 14.70 -9.93
CA ALA A 74 -19.01 15.83 -10.86
C ALA A 74 -19.57 17.10 -10.20
N VAL A 75 -20.58 16.96 -9.33
CA VAL A 75 -21.12 18.10 -8.55
C VAL A 75 -20.07 18.65 -7.59
N ILE A 76 -19.38 17.77 -6.86
CA ILE A 76 -18.30 18.17 -5.93
C ILE A 76 -17.18 18.87 -6.69
N GLN A 77 -16.73 18.31 -7.81
CA GLN A 77 -15.66 18.89 -8.62
C GLN A 77 -16.04 20.27 -9.17
N ALA A 78 -17.30 20.46 -9.59
CA ALA A 78 -17.78 21.77 -10.03
C ALA A 78 -17.73 22.81 -8.89
N GLY A 79 -18.07 22.42 -7.66
CA GLY A 79 -18.01 23.30 -6.48
C GLY A 79 -16.59 23.62 -6.02
N LEU A 80 -15.63 22.72 -6.25
CA LEU A 80 -14.22 22.92 -5.87
C LEU A 80 -13.42 23.68 -6.93
N LYS A 81 -13.89 23.76 -8.17
CA LYS A 81 -13.19 24.37 -9.31
C LYS A 81 -12.73 25.81 -9.07
N GLU A 82 -13.49 26.60 -8.32
CA GLU A 82 -13.13 27.99 -7.97
C GLU A 82 -12.03 28.06 -6.90
N MET A 83 -11.89 27.01 -6.08
CA MET A 83 -10.89 26.90 -5.02
C MET A 83 -9.59 26.23 -5.49
N GLU A 84 -9.58 25.57 -6.66
CA GLU A 84 -8.38 24.89 -7.20
C GLU A 84 -7.20 25.84 -7.45
N MET A 85 -7.47 27.13 -7.68
CA MET A 85 -6.47 28.17 -7.90
C MET A 85 -6.21 29.05 -6.67
N ASP A 86 -6.87 28.75 -5.54
CA ASP A 86 -6.69 29.49 -4.29
C ASP A 86 -5.26 29.30 -3.76
N GLY A 87 -4.57 30.40 -3.50
CA GLY A 87 -3.16 30.41 -3.06
C GLY A 87 -2.09 30.22 -4.15
N LEU A 88 -2.47 30.12 -5.44
CA LEU A 88 -1.52 30.02 -6.57
C LEU A 88 -1.21 31.36 -7.27
N THR A 89 -1.87 32.46 -6.88
CA THR A 89 -1.56 33.81 -7.34
C THR A 89 -0.83 34.59 -6.27
N ASP A 90 0.48 34.39 -6.13
CA ASP A 90 1.42 35.38 -5.58
C ASP A 90 2.87 34.92 -5.85
N GLY A 91 3.28 35.07 -7.11
CA GLY A 91 4.67 34.82 -7.54
C GLY A 91 5.01 35.29 -8.95
N SER A 92 4.12 36.01 -9.63
CA SER A 92 4.41 36.60 -10.95
C SER A 92 3.96 38.06 -11.01
N SER A 93 4.56 38.88 -10.16
CA SER A 93 4.76 40.30 -10.42
C SER A 93 5.77 40.88 -9.43
N ARG A 94 6.92 41.26 -10.00
CA ARG A 94 8.05 42.05 -9.48
C ARG A 94 9.25 41.26 -8.95
#